data_AF-A0A0S2W151-F1
#
_entry.id   AF-A0A0S2W151-F1
#
_cell.length_a   1.000
_cell.length_b   1.000
_cell.length_c   1.000
_cell.angle_alpha   90.00
_cell.angle_beta   90.00
_cell.angle_gamma   90.00
#
_symmetry.space_group_name_H-M   'P 1'
#
loop_
_entity.id
_entity.type
_entity.pdbx_description
1 polymer ?
#
loop_
_entity_poly.entity_id
_entity_poly.type
_entity_poly.pdbx_seq_one_letter_code
_entity_poly.pdbx_strand_id
1 'polypeptide(L)'
;MGRRIWAALLCGLLLCAPALAIGPVSGEQMRGMDVSVYQGNVDFAAAKADGIETVYIRAGYGETGVDAYYRQHYEGASAAGLKVGFYHYMDAVTEEGARRQAAHFAALIRDLPADCRPVMDFETFGGMDREEAGAVGLAFLEAVEETLGQRPMVYSDAYAAGYRMDDSMSGYPLWVADYGADEPDVSANWTAWTGWQYTDEGRVSGVSGRVDLDRFTDGVLLREEERPVPEEVWRYQVRPGDTLWALARRYGTTVGAIARLNALADPNLIYVGEELKLPGRAQERTYTVRAGDTLWGISRRYGTTVAELAGLNGIRNPDLIYPGQVLRLRG
;
A
#
# COMPACT_ATOMS: atom_id res chain seq x y z
N MET A 1 48.52 21.99 37.07
CA MET A 1 47.83 20.73 36.70
C MET A 1 46.43 21.09 36.23
N GLY A 2 46.30 21.57 34.98
CA GLY A 2 45.05 22.10 34.42
C GLY A 2 44.43 21.10 33.46
N ARG A 3 43.22 20.62 33.76
CA ARG A 3 42.44 19.74 32.88
C ARG A 3 41.68 20.58 31.86
N ARG A 4 41.98 20.40 30.57
CA ARG A 4 41.18 20.91 29.45
C ARG A 4 40.06 19.91 29.16
N ILE A 5 38.82 20.39 29.22
CA ILE A 5 37.62 19.66 28.79
C ILE A 5 37.45 19.96 27.30
N TRP A 6 37.48 18.93 26.46
CA TRP A 6 37.09 19.03 25.06
C TRP A 6 35.60 18.69 24.96
N ALA A 7 34.80 19.66 24.52
CA ALA A 7 33.43 19.44 24.08
C ALA A 7 33.46 18.83 22.66
N ALA A 8 32.96 17.61 22.52
CA ALA A 8 32.76 16.99 21.22
C ALA A 8 31.43 17.49 20.64
N LEU A 9 31.51 18.26 19.55
CA LEU A 9 30.40 18.56 18.65
C LEU A 9 29.99 17.27 17.93
N LEU A 10 28.82 16.72 18.24
CA LEU A 10 28.15 15.75 17.37
C LEU A 10 27.55 16.50 16.17
N CYS A 11 28.31 16.58 15.07
CA CYS A 11 27.71 16.77 13.75
C CYS A 11 27.08 15.44 13.34
N GLY A 12 25.76 15.38 13.27
CA GLY A 12 25.03 14.26 12.69
C GLY A 12 25.37 14.15 11.21
N LEU A 13 26.11 13.11 10.84
CA LEU A 13 26.17 12.64 9.47
C LEU A 13 24.78 12.04 9.13
N LEU A 14 23.99 12.79 8.37
CA LEU A 14 22.96 12.22 7.51
C LEU A 14 23.68 11.34 6.49
N LEU A 15 23.81 10.05 6.81
CA LEU A 15 24.20 9.03 5.84
C LEU A 15 23.07 8.96 4.80
N CYS A 16 23.26 9.64 3.66
CA CYS A 16 22.56 9.28 2.44
C CYS A 16 22.77 7.78 2.23
N ALA A 17 21.72 6.99 2.41
CA ALA A 17 21.74 5.62 1.96
C ALA A 17 22.00 5.64 0.45
N PRO A 18 22.96 4.86 -0.07
CA PRO A 18 23.20 4.82 -1.49
C PRO A 18 21.91 4.33 -2.16
N ALA A 19 21.38 5.13 -3.08
CA ALA A 19 20.33 4.69 -3.99
C ALA A 19 20.82 3.37 -4.61
N LEU A 20 20.17 2.27 -4.24
CA LEU A 20 20.42 0.98 -4.86
C LEU A 20 19.98 1.12 -6.32
N ALA A 21 20.96 1.30 -7.19
CA ALA A 21 20.79 1.26 -8.63
C ALA A 21 20.01 -0.02 -8.98
N ILE A 22 18.83 0.16 -9.57
CA ILE A 22 18.02 -0.94 -10.07
C ILE A 22 18.77 -1.48 -11.29
N GLY A 23 19.34 -2.68 -11.17
CA GLY A 23 19.93 -3.38 -12.32
C GLY A 23 18.84 -3.73 -13.35
N PRO A 24 19.21 -4.03 -14.61
CA PRO A 24 18.24 -4.36 -15.63
C PRO A 24 17.55 -5.68 -15.27
N VAL A 25 16.28 -5.63 -14.91
CA VAL A 25 15.51 -6.83 -14.57
C VAL A 25 14.97 -7.41 -15.88
N SER A 26 15.79 -8.26 -16.52
CA SER A 26 15.28 -9.30 -17.43
C SER A 26 14.61 -10.44 -16.65
N GLY A 27 13.79 -10.06 -15.66
CA GLY A 27 13.08 -10.96 -14.76
C GLY A 27 11.79 -11.47 -15.38
N GLU A 28 11.19 -12.43 -14.69
CA GLU A 28 9.86 -12.95 -15.01
C GLU A 28 8.87 -11.78 -15.14
N GLN A 29 8.25 -11.65 -16.32
CA GLN A 29 7.29 -10.59 -16.57
C GLN A 29 5.91 -11.04 -16.14
N MET A 30 5.37 -10.39 -15.13
CA MET A 30 3.98 -10.56 -14.71
C MET A 30 3.06 -9.89 -15.72
N ARG A 31 2.02 -10.62 -16.15
CA ARG A 31 0.99 -10.01 -16.99
C ARG A 31 0.08 -9.12 -16.13
N GLY A 32 0.04 -7.84 -16.48
CA GLY A 32 -0.75 -6.84 -15.77
C GLY A 32 -1.91 -6.30 -16.59
N MET A 33 -2.80 -5.61 -15.88
CA MET A 33 -3.76 -4.66 -16.44
C MET A 33 -3.93 -3.50 -15.47
N ASP A 34 -4.44 -2.38 -15.95
CA ASP A 34 -4.91 -1.30 -15.09
C ASP A 34 -6.36 -0.91 -15.38
N VAL A 35 -7.05 -0.45 -14.33
CA VAL A 35 -8.49 -0.18 -14.36
C VAL A 35 -8.84 1.08 -13.59
N SER A 36 -9.97 1.66 -13.95
CA SER A 36 -10.59 2.79 -13.28
C SER A 36 -12.11 2.70 -13.38
N VAL A 37 -12.83 3.75 -12.98
CA VAL A 37 -14.28 3.91 -13.20
C VAL A 37 -14.75 3.53 -14.60
N TYR A 38 -13.91 3.66 -15.63
CA TYR A 38 -14.26 3.39 -17.02
C TYR A 38 -14.58 1.92 -17.30
N GLN A 39 -14.00 0.98 -16.54
CA GLN A 39 -14.30 -0.44 -16.68
C GLN A 39 -15.56 -0.87 -15.90
N GLY A 40 -16.07 -0.03 -15.00
CA GLY A 40 -17.25 -0.32 -14.19
C GLY A 40 -17.07 -1.59 -13.34
N ASN A 41 -18.05 -2.50 -13.37
CA ASN A 41 -17.94 -3.77 -12.65
C ASN A 41 -16.99 -4.73 -13.37
N VAL A 42 -16.02 -5.28 -12.64
CA VAL A 42 -15.03 -6.22 -13.14
C VAL A 42 -15.12 -7.55 -12.38
N ASP A 43 -15.13 -8.67 -13.11
CA ASP A 43 -14.96 -10.01 -12.56
C ASP A 43 -13.46 -10.37 -12.52
N PHE A 44 -12.84 -10.09 -11.38
CA PHE A 44 -11.40 -10.35 -11.19
C PHE A 44 -11.05 -11.83 -11.10
N ALA A 45 -12.00 -12.71 -10.77
CA ALA A 45 -11.75 -14.15 -10.81
C ALA A 45 -11.64 -14.64 -12.25
N ALA A 46 -12.50 -14.13 -13.15
CA ALA A 46 -12.37 -14.36 -14.59
C ALA A 46 -11.08 -13.75 -15.14
N ALA A 47 -10.70 -12.53 -14.73
CA ALA A 47 -9.44 -11.91 -15.17
C ALA A 47 -8.21 -12.71 -14.71
N LYS A 48 -8.23 -13.22 -13.47
CA LYS A 48 -7.20 -14.13 -12.94
C LYS A 48 -7.12 -15.42 -13.75
N ALA A 49 -8.26 -16.03 -14.06
CA ALA A 49 -8.32 -17.25 -14.87
C ALA A 49 -7.83 -17.02 -16.31
N ASP A 50 -7.97 -15.78 -16.80
CA ASP A 50 -7.45 -15.31 -18.10
C ASP A 50 -5.96 -14.96 -18.05
N GLY A 51 -5.27 -15.22 -16.94
CA GLY A 51 -3.83 -15.06 -16.79
C GLY A 51 -3.37 -13.66 -16.39
N ILE A 52 -4.25 -12.80 -15.86
CA ILE A 52 -3.81 -11.57 -15.18
C ILE A 52 -3.19 -11.94 -13.84
N GLU A 53 -2.08 -11.27 -13.50
CA GLU A 53 -1.34 -11.48 -12.25
C GLU A 53 -1.29 -10.23 -11.38
N THR A 54 -1.19 -9.07 -12.02
CA THR A 54 -1.07 -7.76 -11.37
C THR A 54 -2.19 -6.84 -11.86
N VAL A 55 -2.76 -6.04 -10.95
CA VAL A 55 -3.78 -5.03 -11.28
C VAL A 55 -3.39 -3.69 -10.66
N TYR A 56 -3.28 -2.66 -11.49
CA TYR A 56 -3.25 -1.27 -11.02
C TYR A 56 -4.65 -0.67 -11.06
N ILE A 57 -4.99 0.09 -10.00
CA ILE A 57 -6.32 0.67 -9.82
C ILE A 57 -6.17 2.17 -9.61
N ARG A 58 -6.89 2.98 -10.39
CA ARG A 58 -6.93 4.41 -10.10
C ARG A 58 -7.60 4.63 -8.75
N ALA A 59 -6.89 5.22 -7.80
CA ALA A 59 -7.47 5.58 -6.51
C ALA A 59 -8.04 7.00 -6.55
N GLY A 60 -7.24 7.94 -7.06
CA GLY A 60 -7.57 9.36 -7.08
C GLY A 60 -7.11 10.05 -8.36
N TYR A 61 -7.56 11.29 -8.50
CA TYR A 61 -7.13 12.18 -9.57
C TYR A 61 -7.25 13.64 -9.11
N GLY A 62 -6.32 14.48 -9.53
CA GLY A 62 -6.28 15.89 -9.11
C GLY A 62 -6.25 16.08 -7.60
N GLU A 63 -6.66 17.25 -7.11
CA GLU A 63 -6.56 17.58 -5.67
C GLU A 63 -7.55 16.83 -4.77
N THR A 64 -8.72 16.43 -5.29
CA THR A 64 -9.80 15.85 -4.46
C THR A 64 -10.58 14.73 -5.13
N GLY A 65 -10.28 14.42 -6.40
CA GLY A 65 -11.00 13.40 -7.16
C GLY A 65 -10.77 12.01 -6.57
N VAL A 66 -11.85 11.24 -6.45
CA VAL A 66 -11.83 9.85 -5.98
C VAL A 66 -12.47 9.01 -7.06
N ASP A 67 -11.78 7.96 -7.49
CA ASP A 67 -12.38 7.03 -8.45
C ASP A 67 -13.51 6.26 -7.77
N ALA A 68 -14.71 6.26 -8.35
CA ALA A 68 -15.89 5.69 -7.71
C ALA A 68 -15.81 4.16 -7.50
N TYR A 69 -14.94 3.47 -8.24
CA TYR A 69 -14.82 2.01 -8.20
C TYR A 69 -13.61 1.49 -7.42
N TYR A 70 -12.67 2.35 -7.01
CA TYR A 70 -11.37 1.88 -6.53
C TYR A 70 -11.43 0.88 -5.36
N ARG A 71 -12.33 1.08 -4.39
CA ARG A 71 -12.53 0.13 -3.27
C ARG A 71 -13.12 -1.18 -3.72
N GLN A 72 -14.11 -1.14 -4.60
CA GLN A 72 -14.74 -2.34 -5.15
C GLN A 72 -13.72 -3.13 -6.00
N HIS A 73 -12.92 -2.43 -6.81
CA HIS A 73 -11.85 -3.06 -7.59
C HIS A 73 -10.79 -3.67 -6.69
N TYR A 74 -10.36 -2.96 -5.65
CA TYR A 74 -9.39 -3.49 -4.68
C TYR A 74 -9.92 -4.76 -4.02
N GLU A 75 -11.14 -4.71 -3.45
CA GLU A 75 -11.74 -5.86 -2.77
C GLU A 75 -11.88 -7.07 -3.71
N GLY A 76 -12.30 -6.84 -4.96
CA GLY A 76 -12.44 -7.88 -5.97
C GLY A 76 -11.10 -8.49 -6.39
N ALA A 77 -10.11 -7.65 -6.71
CA ALA A 77 -8.79 -8.09 -7.13
C ALA A 77 -8.04 -8.83 -6.02
N SER A 78 -8.05 -8.28 -4.80
CA SER A 78 -7.46 -8.94 -3.64
C SER A 78 -8.15 -10.27 -3.30
N ALA A 79 -9.48 -10.36 -3.40
CA ALA A 79 -10.20 -11.62 -3.19
C ALA A 79 -9.87 -12.69 -4.24
N ALA A 80 -9.55 -12.28 -5.47
CA ALA A 80 -9.11 -13.17 -6.54
C ALA A 80 -7.62 -13.59 -6.42
N GLY A 81 -6.87 -13.06 -5.45
CA GLY A 81 -5.45 -13.34 -5.30
C GLY A 81 -4.58 -12.72 -6.39
N LEU A 82 -5.00 -11.55 -6.90
CA LEU A 82 -4.18 -10.70 -7.78
C LEU A 82 -3.28 -9.81 -6.93
N LYS A 83 -2.11 -9.47 -7.48
CA LYS A 83 -1.21 -8.48 -6.87
C LYS A 83 -1.76 -7.10 -7.16
N VAL A 84 -2.05 -6.31 -6.14
CA VAL A 84 -2.75 -5.02 -6.32
C VAL A 84 -1.82 -3.83 -6.12
N GLY A 85 -1.89 -2.86 -7.03
CA GLY A 85 -1.29 -1.53 -6.93
C GLY A 85 -2.32 -0.43 -7.13
N PHE A 86 -1.94 0.78 -6.76
CA PHE A 86 -2.78 1.97 -6.97
C PHE A 86 -2.01 3.04 -7.72
N TYR A 87 -2.73 3.80 -8.55
CA TYR A 87 -2.20 5.00 -9.18
C TYR A 87 -3.07 6.23 -8.91
N HIS A 88 -2.46 7.39 -9.04
CA HIS A 88 -3.13 8.69 -8.96
C HIS A 88 -2.83 9.52 -10.19
N TYR A 89 -3.87 9.91 -10.91
CA TYR A 89 -3.76 10.79 -12.08
C TYR A 89 -3.47 12.22 -11.62
N MET A 90 -2.28 12.70 -11.95
CA MET A 90 -1.73 13.95 -11.47
C MET A 90 -1.88 15.05 -12.53
N ASP A 91 -2.49 16.18 -12.13
CA ASP A 91 -2.69 17.37 -12.97
C ASP A 91 -2.12 18.66 -12.35
N ALA A 92 -1.31 18.53 -11.29
CA ALA A 92 -0.68 19.67 -10.63
C ALA A 92 0.40 20.29 -11.51
N VAL A 93 0.46 21.63 -11.49
CA VAL A 93 1.46 22.44 -12.20
C VAL A 93 2.37 23.22 -11.24
N THR A 94 2.33 22.89 -9.95
CA THR A 94 3.18 23.46 -8.90
C THR A 94 3.57 22.38 -7.90
N GLU A 95 4.74 22.51 -7.27
CA GLU A 95 5.22 21.57 -6.24
C GLU A 95 4.25 21.47 -5.06
N GLU A 96 3.66 22.61 -4.66
CA GLU A 96 2.66 22.63 -3.59
C GLU A 96 1.38 21.86 -3.96
N GLY A 97 0.92 22.02 -5.21
CA GLY A 97 -0.20 21.24 -5.75
C GLY A 97 0.12 19.75 -5.79
N ALA A 98 1.32 19.39 -6.26
CA ALA A 98 1.79 18.02 -6.29
C ALA A 98 1.81 17.37 -4.89
N ARG A 99 2.32 18.09 -3.88
CA ARG A 99 2.30 17.62 -2.48
C ARG A 99 0.88 17.47 -1.93
N ARG A 100 -0.07 18.35 -2.28
CA ARG A 100 -1.49 18.18 -1.91
C ARG A 100 -2.12 16.95 -2.54
N GLN A 101 -1.83 16.68 -3.82
CA GLN A 101 -2.30 15.49 -4.51
C GLN A 101 -1.70 14.21 -3.95
N ALA A 102 -0.40 14.21 -3.64
CA ALA A 102 0.26 13.09 -2.97
C ALA A 102 -0.38 12.77 -1.61
N ALA A 103 -0.69 13.80 -0.81
CA ALA A 103 -1.38 13.62 0.48
C ALA A 103 -2.79 13.04 0.31
N HIS A 104 -3.55 13.51 -0.70
CA HIS A 104 -4.86 12.97 -1.04
C HIS A 104 -4.76 11.50 -1.47
N PHE A 105 -3.84 11.19 -2.39
CA PHE A 105 -3.59 9.82 -2.85
C PHE A 105 -3.22 8.89 -1.69
N ALA A 106 -2.25 9.28 -0.87
CA ALA A 106 -1.83 8.51 0.29
C ALA A 106 -2.99 8.28 1.27
N ALA A 107 -3.84 9.27 1.51
CA ALA A 107 -5.02 9.12 2.36
C ALA A 107 -6.03 8.09 1.83
N LEU A 108 -6.17 7.96 0.51
CA LEU A 108 -7.08 6.98 -0.09
C LEU A 108 -6.61 5.54 0.07
N ILE A 109 -5.30 5.31 0.05
CA ILE A 109 -4.72 3.97 -0.07
C ILE A 109 -4.04 3.46 1.21
N ARG A 110 -3.76 4.32 2.20
CA ARG A 110 -3.00 3.95 3.41
C ARG A 110 -3.57 2.76 4.20
N ASP A 111 -4.88 2.55 4.13
CA ASP A 111 -5.58 1.47 4.85
C ASP A 111 -5.90 0.27 3.94
N LEU A 112 -5.39 0.27 2.71
CA LEU A 112 -5.57 -0.78 1.72
C LEU A 112 -4.22 -1.47 1.47
N PRO A 113 -3.96 -2.64 2.09
CA PRO A 113 -2.74 -3.39 1.84
C PRO A 113 -2.51 -3.67 0.34
N ALA A 114 -1.56 -2.96 -0.25
CA ALA A 114 -1.13 -3.16 -1.63
C ALA A 114 0.08 -4.12 -1.70
N ASP A 115 0.21 -4.81 -2.82
CA ASP A 115 1.39 -5.61 -3.16
C ASP A 115 2.39 -4.82 -3.98
N CYS A 116 1.90 -3.89 -4.80
CA CYS A 116 2.68 -3.10 -5.74
C CYS A 116 2.89 -1.66 -5.25
N ARG A 117 3.92 -1.01 -5.79
CA ARG A 117 4.30 0.37 -5.44
C ARG A 117 3.18 1.36 -5.76
N PRO A 118 2.99 2.43 -4.96
CA PRO A 118 2.12 3.53 -5.35
C PRO A 118 2.66 4.21 -6.62
N VAL A 119 1.77 4.55 -7.56
CA VAL A 119 2.14 5.14 -8.84
C VAL A 119 1.66 6.58 -8.94
N MET A 120 2.56 7.47 -9.34
CA MET A 120 2.22 8.78 -9.88
C MET A 120 1.98 8.64 -11.37
N ASP A 121 0.76 8.85 -11.83
CA ASP A 121 0.41 8.95 -13.25
C ASP A 121 0.55 10.42 -13.65
N PHE A 122 1.57 10.73 -14.45
CA PHE A 122 1.93 12.12 -14.81
C PHE A 122 2.06 12.30 -16.32
N GLU A 123 0.97 12.73 -16.93
CA GLU A 123 0.82 12.86 -18.38
C GLU A 123 0.36 14.26 -18.81
N THR A 124 0.05 15.13 -17.84
CA THR A 124 -0.38 16.51 -18.11
C THR A 124 0.53 17.54 -17.47
N PHE A 125 1.13 18.36 -18.31
CA PHE A 125 2.19 19.30 -17.89
C PHE A 125 1.74 20.76 -17.84
N GLY A 126 0.52 21.06 -18.29
CA GLY A 126 0.09 22.45 -18.50
C GLY A 126 1.09 23.23 -19.36
N GLY A 127 1.55 24.37 -18.85
CA GLY A 127 2.56 25.21 -19.51
C GLY A 127 3.99 24.97 -19.05
N MET A 128 4.25 23.95 -18.22
CA MET A 128 5.56 23.71 -17.61
C MET A 128 6.63 23.39 -18.67
N ASP A 129 7.84 23.90 -18.45
CA ASP A 129 9.03 23.39 -19.12
C ASP A 129 9.51 22.07 -18.47
N ARG A 130 10.65 21.54 -18.95
CA ARG A 130 11.16 20.24 -18.51
C ARG A 130 11.65 20.24 -17.06
N GLU A 131 12.27 21.33 -16.62
CA GLU A 131 12.81 21.47 -15.26
C GLU A 131 11.66 21.67 -14.28
N GLU A 132 10.67 22.49 -14.64
CA GLU A 132 9.44 22.67 -13.87
C GLU A 132 8.67 21.36 -13.72
N ALA A 133 8.49 20.60 -14.81
CA ALA A 133 7.85 19.28 -14.76
C ALA A 133 8.62 18.30 -13.86
N GLY A 134 9.95 18.31 -13.93
CA GLY A 134 10.83 17.53 -13.06
C GLY A 134 10.61 17.82 -11.58
N ALA A 135 10.72 19.09 -11.20
CA ALA A 135 10.52 19.55 -9.83
C ALA A 135 9.12 19.21 -9.29
N VAL A 136 8.09 19.44 -10.10
CA VAL A 136 6.69 19.18 -9.73
C VAL A 136 6.41 17.69 -9.54
N GLY A 137 6.90 16.84 -10.45
CA GLY A 137 6.77 15.39 -10.32
C GLY A 137 7.56 14.84 -9.12
N LEU A 138 8.80 15.30 -8.92
CA LEU A 138 9.62 14.90 -7.78
C LEU A 138 8.94 15.25 -6.44
N ALA A 139 8.34 16.43 -6.33
CA ALA A 139 7.62 16.85 -5.12
C ALA A 139 6.45 15.91 -4.77
N PHE A 140 5.75 15.35 -5.76
CA PHE A 140 4.73 14.33 -5.53
C PHE A 140 5.34 13.04 -5.00
N LEU A 141 6.39 12.53 -5.67
CA LEU A 141 7.04 11.25 -5.33
C LEU A 141 7.61 11.28 -3.91
N GLU A 142 8.33 12.35 -3.55
CA GLU A 142 8.86 12.57 -2.21
C GLU A 142 7.75 12.59 -1.16
N ALA A 143 6.65 13.30 -1.41
CA ALA A 143 5.54 13.38 -0.47
C ALA A 143 4.81 12.05 -0.27
N VAL A 144 4.69 11.21 -1.31
CA VAL A 144 4.18 9.84 -1.19
C VAL A 144 5.12 9.00 -0.33
N GLU A 145 6.42 9.07 -0.57
CA GLU A 145 7.43 8.32 0.18
C GLU A 145 7.47 8.75 1.66
N GLU A 146 7.43 10.05 1.93
CA GLU A 146 7.32 10.64 3.27
C GLU A 146 6.07 10.14 4.03
N THR A 147 4.93 10.03 3.33
CA THR A 147 3.64 9.72 3.96
C THR A 147 3.41 8.22 4.15
N LEU A 148 3.81 7.41 3.18
CA LEU A 148 3.54 5.97 3.17
C LEU A 148 4.73 5.12 3.60
N GLY A 149 5.95 5.68 3.60
CA GLY A 149 7.18 4.91 3.75
C GLY A 149 7.44 3.94 2.59
N GLN A 150 6.72 4.13 1.48
CA GLN A 150 6.75 3.30 0.28
C GLN A 150 7.39 4.10 -0.84
N ARG A 151 8.40 3.52 -1.49
CA ARG A 151 9.04 4.16 -2.64
C ARG A 151 8.15 4.07 -3.89
N PRO A 152 7.60 5.18 -4.40
CA PRO A 152 6.67 5.18 -5.54
C PRO A 152 7.33 4.85 -6.88
N MET A 153 6.51 4.74 -7.91
CA MET A 153 6.88 4.56 -9.32
C MET A 153 6.22 5.66 -10.16
N VAL A 154 6.89 6.07 -11.24
CA VAL A 154 6.37 7.05 -12.21
C VAL A 154 5.66 6.30 -13.32
N TYR A 155 4.48 6.77 -13.73
CA TYR A 155 3.83 6.40 -14.98
C TYR A 155 3.76 7.59 -15.94
N SER A 156 4.11 7.35 -17.21
CA SER A 156 4.01 8.32 -18.30
C SER A 156 4.19 7.64 -19.66
N ASP A 157 3.75 8.30 -20.74
CA ASP A 157 4.10 7.90 -22.09
C ASP A 157 5.61 8.09 -22.39
N ALA A 158 6.16 7.29 -23.31
CA ALA A 158 7.59 7.30 -23.64
C ALA A 158 8.10 8.68 -24.10
N TYR A 159 7.28 9.46 -24.82
CA TYR A 159 7.67 10.79 -25.27
C TYR A 159 7.75 11.77 -24.10
N ALA A 160 6.74 11.77 -23.22
CA ALA A 160 6.73 12.61 -22.05
C ALA A 160 7.90 12.28 -21.09
N ALA A 161 8.11 10.99 -20.82
CA ALA A 161 9.23 10.50 -20.02
C ALA A 161 10.58 10.95 -20.61
N GLY A 162 10.77 10.90 -21.92
CA GLY A 162 12.05 11.27 -22.55
C GLY A 162 12.27 12.77 -22.78
N TYR A 163 11.21 13.53 -23.01
CA TYR A 163 11.32 14.89 -23.59
C TYR A 163 10.49 15.97 -22.91
N ARG A 164 9.50 15.62 -22.08
CA ARG A 164 8.72 16.60 -21.30
C ARG A 164 9.19 16.75 -19.86
N MET A 165 9.97 15.79 -19.37
CA MET A 165 10.59 15.82 -18.04
C MET A 165 12.12 15.89 -18.17
N ASP A 166 12.78 16.42 -17.14
CA ASP A 166 14.23 16.24 -16.94
C ASP A 166 14.54 14.90 -16.25
N ASP A 167 15.78 14.69 -15.81
CA ASP A 167 16.25 13.45 -15.20
C ASP A 167 16.06 13.40 -13.66
N SER A 168 15.42 14.39 -13.05
CA SER A 168 15.25 14.48 -11.58
C SER A 168 14.52 13.27 -10.97
N MET A 169 13.62 12.64 -11.75
CA MET A 169 12.85 11.47 -11.33
C MET A 169 13.47 10.13 -11.77
N SER A 170 14.61 10.14 -12.48
CA SER A 170 15.26 8.93 -13.00
C SER A 170 15.68 7.92 -11.92
N GLY A 171 15.79 8.38 -10.66
CA GLY A 171 16.01 7.52 -9.51
C GLY A 171 14.82 6.60 -9.21
N TYR A 172 13.60 6.99 -9.57
CA TYR A 172 12.37 6.21 -9.32
C TYR A 172 12.11 5.21 -10.46
N PRO A 173 11.53 4.03 -10.15
CA PRO A 173 11.06 3.09 -11.16
C PRO A 173 10.12 3.77 -12.17
N LEU A 174 10.14 3.29 -13.41
CA LEU A 174 9.27 3.77 -14.50
C LEU A 174 8.30 2.68 -14.94
N TRP A 175 7.02 3.03 -15.05
CA TRP A 175 6.00 2.31 -15.82
C TRP A 175 5.69 3.14 -17.06
N VAL A 176 6.18 2.68 -18.21
CA VAL A 176 6.11 3.46 -19.46
C VAL A 176 4.97 2.97 -20.34
N ALA A 177 4.19 3.90 -20.90
CA ALA A 177 3.28 3.59 -21.99
C ALA A 177 3.98 3.78 -23.34
N ASP A 178 4.05 2.70 -24.13
CA ASP A 178 4.62 2.70 -25.48
C ASP A 178 3.95 1.62 -26.33
N TYR A 179 3.01 2.02 -27.19
CA TYR A 179 2.13 1.10 -27.89
C TYR A 179 2.69 0.71 -29.26
N GLY A 180 2.63 -0.59 -29.58
CA GLY A 180 3.08 -1.11 -30.87
C GLY A 180 4.61 -1.19 -31.04
N ALA A 181 5.38 -0.88 -29.99
CA ALA A 181 6.81 -1.13 -29.92
C ALA A 181 7.11 -2.60 -29.61
N ASP A 182 8.27 -3.10 -30.05
CA ASP A 182 8.78 -4.42 -29.65
C ASP A 182 9.35 -4.40 -28.22
N GLU A 183 9.89 -3.26 -27.81
CA GLU A 183 10.40 -2.95 -26.46
C GLU A 183 10.28 -1.42 -26.26
N PRO A 184 9.90 -0.92 -25.06
CA PRO A 184 9.71 0.50 -24.84
C PRO A 184 11.05 1.27 -24.83
N ASP A 185 11.08 2.44 -25.48
CA ASP A 185 12.25 3.32 -25.44
C ASP A 185 12.21 4.25 -24.22
N VAL A 186 13.11 4.00 -23.27
CA VAL A 186 13.25 4.80 -22.04
C VAL A 186 14.58 5.54 -21.96
N SER A 187 15.42 5.40 -22.98
CA SER A 187 16.86 5.68 -22.92
C SER A 187 17.26 7.15 -22.72
N ALA A 188 16.31 8.07 -22.85
CA ALA A 188 16.54 9.50 -22.68
C ALA A 188 16.80 9.89 -21.22
N ASN A 189 15.97 9.42 -20.29
CA ASN A 189 16.02 9.79 -18.86
C ASN A 189 16.11 8.57 -17.94
N TRP A 190 15.71 7.38 -18.39
CA TRP A 190 15.77 6.14 -17.62
C TRP A 190 16.70 5.12 -18.29
N THR A 191 17.23 4.19 -17.50
CA THR A 191 18.08 3.09 -18.01
C THR A 191 17.36 1.74 -18.03
N ALA A 192 16.18 1.66 -17.40
CA ALA A 192 15.33 0.47 -17.34
C ALA A 192 13.88 0.87 -17.05
N TRP A 193 12.96 0.03 -17.48
CA TRP A 193 11.55 0.09 -17.10
C TRP A 193 11.22 -1.00 -16.08
N THR A 194 10.21 -0.71 -15.26
CA THR A 194 9.64 -1.63 -14.26
C THR A 194 8.25 -2.11 -14.68
N GLY A 195 7.47 -1.23 -15.31
CA GLY A 195 6.25 -1.57 -16.02
C GLY A 195 6.31 -1.12 -17.48
N TRP A 196 5.59 -1.82 -18.34
CA TRP A 196 5.36 -1.43 -19.73
C TRP A 196 3.89 -1.63 -20.07
N GLN A 197 3.16 -0.55 -20.26
CA GLN A 197 1.82 -0.57 -20.83
C GLN A 197 1.97 -0.62 -22.36
N TYR A 198 1.65 -1.78 -22.95
CA TYR A 198 1.95 -2.06 -24.36
C TYR A 198 0.73 -1.90 -25.28
N THR A 199 -0.47 -1.76 -24.71
CA THR A 199 -1.70 -1.48 -25.46
C THR A 199 -2.82 -0.97 -24.54
N ASP A 200 -3.63 -0.06 -25.07
CA ASP A 200 -4.91 0.41 -24.52
C ASP A 200 -6.14 -0.29 -25.14
N GLU A 201 -5.91 -1.24 -26.05
CA GLU A 201 -6.96 -1.93 -26.81
C GLU A 201 -7.17 -3.38 -26.37
N GLY A 202 -6.65 -3.73 -25.20
CA GLY A 202 -6.70 -5.07 -24.64
C GLY A 202 -8.12 -5.58 -24.40
N ARG A 203 -8.24 -6.91 -24.32
CA ARG A 203 -9.46 -7.60 -23.90
C ARG A 203 -9.09 -8.65 -22.87
N VAL A 204 -9.79 -8.62 -21.74
CA VAL A 204 -9.61 -9.55 -20.62
C VAL A 204 -10.97 -10.12 -20.24
N SER A 205 -11.02 -11.43 -20.00
CA SER A 205 -12.25 -12.07 -19.52
C SER A 205 -12.69 -11.45 -18.20
N GLY A 206 -13.97 -11.06 -18.10
CA GLY A 206 -14.51 -10.40 -16.91
C GLY A 206 -14.40 -8.87 -16.88
N VAL A 207 -13.74 -8.26 -17.86
CA VAL A 207 -13.68 -6.80 -18.03
C VAL A 207 -14.54 -6.38 -19.22
N SER A 208 -15.37 -5.36 -19.04
CA SER A 208 -16.18 -4.80 -20.13
C SER A 208 -15.37 -3.81 -20.95
N GLY A 209 -15.45 -3.91 -22.28
CA GLY A 209 -14.79 -2.96 -23.18
C GLY A 209 -13.29 -3.21 -23.34
N ARG A 210 -12.56 -2.12 -23.60
CA ARG A 210 -11.10 -2.13 -23.70
C ARG A 210 -10.49 -2.03 -22.30
N VAL A 211 -9.32 -2.63 -22.15
CA VAL A 211 -8.53 -2.55 -20.93
C VAL A 211 -7.06 -2.40 -21.29
N ASP A 212 -6.39 -1.55 -20.54
CA ASP A 212 -4.97 -1.32 -20.65
C ASP A 212 -4.23 -2.58 -20.18
N LEU A 213 -3.23 -3.01 -20.95
CA LEU A 213 -2.47 -4.22 -20.66
C LEU A 213 -1.00 -3.93 -20.46
N ASP A 214 -0.45 -4.61 -19.46
CA ASP A 214 0.90 -4.36 -18.99
C ASP A 214 1.79 -5.60 -18.95
N ARG A 215 3.08 -5.32 -18.90
CA ARG A 215 4.12 -6.24 -18.41
C ARG A 215 4.84 -5.58 -17.25
N PHE A 216 4.92 -6.28 -16.13
CA PHE A 216 5.64 -5.80 -14.96
C PHE A 216 6.79 -6.74 -14.60
N THR A 217 7.93 -6.17 -14.26
CA THR A 217 9.02 -6.90 -13.60
C THR A 217 8.76 -6.99 -12.09
N ASP A 218 9.53 -7.79 -11.37
CA ASP A 218 9.48 -7.84 -9.89
C ASP A 218 9.72 -6.49 -9.21
N GLY A 219 10.34 -5.53 -9.93
CA GLY A 219 10.53 -4.16 -9.45
C GLY A 219 9.22 -3.45 -9.07
N VAL A 220 8.08 -3.90 -9.61
CA VAL A 220 6.75 -3.33 -9.33
C VAL A 220 6.31 -3.61 -7.89
N LEU A 221 6.85 -4.66 -7.26
CA LEU A 221 6.45 -5.09 -5.93
C LEU A 221 7.04 -4.16 -4.88
N LEU A 222 6.24 -3.88 -3.85
CA LEU A 222 6.77 -3.34 -2.61
C LEU A 222 7.72 -4.38 -2.01
N ARG A 223 8.96 -3.97 -1.75
CA ARG A 223 9.90 -4.81 -1.00
C ARG A 223 9.35 -4.99 0.41
N GLU A 224 9.72 -6.10 1.05
CA GLU A 224 9.35 -6.37 2.45
C GLU A 224 9.64 -5.12 3.32
N GLU A 225 10.80 -4.49 3.16
CA GLU A 225 11.26 -3.33 3.93
C GLU A 225 10.42 -2.06 3.72
N GLU A 226 9.75 -1.94 2.57
CA GLU A 226 8.94 -0.77 2.18
C GLU A 226 7.47 -0.92 2.62
N ARG A 227 7.07 -2.09 3.15
CA ARG A 227 5.72 -2.26 3.71
C ARG A 227 5.65 -1.51 5.04
N PRO A 228 4.69 -0.58 5.24
CA PRO A 228 4.63 0.22 6.46
C PRO A 228 4.64 -0.70 7.69
N VAL A 229 5.55 -0.43 8.62
CA VAL A 229 5.52 -1.02 9.96
C VAL A 229 4.69 -0.06 10.81
N PRO A 230 3.47 -0.45 11.23
CA PRO A 230 2.67 0.44 12.08
C PRO A 230 3.44 0.91 13.33
N GLU A 231 3.31 2.20 13.66
CA GLU A 231 4.06 2.86 14.74
C GLU A 231 3.74 2.35 16.16
N GLU A 232 2.59 1.69 16.37
CA GLU A 232 2.24 1.07 17.65
C GLU A 232 2.46 -0.44 17.62
N VAL A 233 3.02 -0.99 18.71
CA VAL A 233 3.27 -2.43 18.88
C VAL A 233 2.55 -2.91 20.14
N TRP A 234 1.80 -4.00 20.03
CA TRP A 234 1.15 -4.63 21.19
C TRP A 234 1.41 -6.14 21.23
N ARG A 235 1.18 -6.77 22.39
CA ARG A 235 1.49 -8.19 22.64
C ARG A 235 0.22 -9.04 22.53
N TYR A 236 0.26 -10.06 21.68
CA TYR A 236 -0.78 -11.04 21.46
C TYR A 236 -0.29 -12.43 21.87
N GLN A 237 -1.09 -13.17 22.62
CA GLN A 237 -0.79 -14.55 22.98
C GLN A 237 -1.43 -15.51 21.97
N VAL A 238 -0.61 -16.29 21.27
CA VAL A 238 -1.04 -17.27 20.26
C VAL A 238 -1.98 -18.29 20.87
N ARG A 239 -3.14 -18.48 20.24
CA ARG A 239 -4.21 -19.40 20.64
C ARG A 239 -4.26 -20.61 19.71
N PRO A 240 -4.86 -21.73 20.15
CA PRO A 240 -5.09 -22.88 19.26
C PRO A 240 -5.83 -22.46 17.98
N GLY A 241 -5.24 -22.79 16.82
CA GLY A 241 -5.80 -22.48 15.50
C GLY A 241 -5.37 -21.13 14.91
N ASP A 242 -4.56 -20.33 15.60
CA ASP A 242 -3.98 -19.13 15.03
C ASP A 242 -2.95 -19.45 13.94
N THR A 243 -2.89 -18.57 12.94
CA THR A 243 -1.81 -18.50 11.94
C THR A 243 -1.41 -17.05 11.79
N LEU A 244 -0.16 -16.77 11.40
CA LEU A 244 0.25 -15.38 11.14
C LEU A 244 -0.61 -14.74 10.05
N TRP A 245 -1.08 -15.51 9.06
CA TRP A 245 -1.99 -15.01 8.03
C TRP A 245 -3.32 -14.54 8.61
N ALA A 246 -3.95 -15.36 9.47
CA ALA A 246 -5.22 -15.00 10.10
C ALA A 246 -5.06 -13.81 11.06
N LEU A 247 -3.94 -13.72 11.78
CA LEU A 247 -3.63 -12.60 12.66
C LEU A 247 -3.37 -11.31 11.86
N ALA A 248 -2.56 -11.38 10.81
CA ALA A 248 -2.27 -10.27 9.90
C ALA A 248 -3.58 -9.67 9.35
N ARG A 249 -4.45 -10.53 8.79
CA ARG A 249 -5.76 -10.12 8.28
C ARG A 249 -6.66 -9.56 9.38
N ARG A 250 -6.69 -10.20 10.56
CA ARG A 250 -7.55 -9.79 11.69
C ARG A 250 -7.19 -8.41 12.23
N TYR A 251 -5.90 -8.09 12.25
CA TYR A 251 -5.37 -6.88 12.89
C TYR A 251 -4.93 -5.82 11.87
N GLY A 252 -5.24 -5.99 10.59
CA GLY A 252 -4.94 -5.00 9.56
C GLY A 252 -3.44 -4.80 9.35
N THR A 253 -2.67 -5.89 9.35
CA THR A 253 -1.23 -5.89 9.08
C THR A 253 -0.85 -7.03 8.13
N THR A 254 0.44 -7.30 7.96
CA THR A 254 0.97 -8.35 7.07
C THR A 254 1.71 -9.43 7.86
N VAL A 255 1.79 -10.64 7.29
CA VAL A 255 2.58 -11.75 7.85
C VAL A 255 4.03 -11.34 8.04
N GLY A 256 4.62 -10.70 7.02
CA GLY A 256 6.01 -10.23 7.06
C GLY A 256 6.27 -9.18 8.15
N ALA A 257 5.32 -8.26 8.38
CA ALA A 257 5.44 -7.27 9.45
C ALA A 257 5.43 -7.93 10.85
N ILE A 258 4.55 -8.92 11.07
CA ILE A 258 4.52 -9.69 12.32
C ILE A 258 5.80 -10.52 12.48
N ALA A 259 6.24 -11.21 11.42
CA ALA A 259 7.43 -12.05 11.45
C ALA A 259 8.70 -11.26 11.78
N ARG A 260 8.91 -10.11 11.13
CA ARG A 260 10.05 -9.23 11.41
C ARG A 260 10.02 -8.67 12.82
N LEU A 261 8.86 -8.21 13.28
CA LEU A 261 8.71 -7.63 14.61
C LEU A 261 9.03 -8.64 15.74
N ASN A 262 8.88 -9.94 15.46
CA ASN A 262 9.15 -11.04 16.38
C ASN A 262 10.43 -11.83 16.05
N ALA A 263 11.19 -11.42 15.03
CA ALA A 263 12.36 -12.15 14.55
C ALA A 263 12.09 -13.65 14.27
N LEU A 264 10.94 -13.95 13.68
CA LEU A 264 10.57 -15.32 13.31
C LEU A 264 11.35 -15.78 12.08
N ALA A 265 12.04 -16.92 12.19
CA ALA A 265 12.78 -17.52 11.08
C ALA A 265 11.85 -18.21 10.05
N ASP A 266 10.74 -18.79 10.51
CA ASP A 266 9.70 -19.37 9.67
C ASP A 266 8.34 -18.75 10.05
N PRO A 267 7.76 -17.89 9.20
CA PRO A 267 6.46 -17.27 9.44
C PRO A 267 5.27 -18.26 9.49
N ASN A 268 5.45 -19.51 9.06
CA ASN A 268 4.41 -20.54 9.14
C ASN A 268 4.45 -21.32 10.46
N LEU A 269 5.45 -21.08 11.31
CA LEU A 269 5.64 -21.81 12.55
C LEU A 269 5.53 -20.88 13.75
N ILE A 270 4.37 -20.91 14.39
CA ILE A 270 4.09 -20.25 15.67
C ILE A 270 3.56 -21.27 16.67
N TYR A 271 3.84 -21.07 17.96
CA TYR A 271 3.45 -22.02 19.00
C TYR A 271 2.32 -21.48 19.87
N VAL A 272 1.36 -22.32 20.22
CA VAL A 272 0.30 -21.95 21.16
C VAL A 272 0.92 -21.49 22.49
N GLY A 273 0.49 -20.33 22.97
CA GLY A 273 1.02 -19.68 24.17
C GLY A 273 2.20 -18.74 23.92
N GLU A 274 2.79 -18.76 22.72
CA GLU A 274 3.82 -17.80 22.30
C GLU A 274 3.28 -16.37 22.33
N GLU A 275 4.11 -15.43 22.75
CA GLU A 275 3.75 -14.01 22.76
C GLU A 275 4.31 -13.34 21.50
N LEU A 276 3.43 -12.99 20.58
CA LEU A 276 3.75 -12.23 19.38
C LEU A 276 3.51 -10.75 19.60
N LYS A 277 4.49 -9.95 19.23
CA LYS A 277 4.32 -8.52 18.98
C LYS A 277 3.57 -8.34 17.66
N LEU A 278 2.41 -7.74 17.68
CA LEU A 278 1.68 -7.39 16.48
C LEU A 278 1.81 -5.88 16.25
N PRO A 279 2.09 -5.46 15.01
CA PRO A 279 2.11 -4.05 14.67
C PRO A 279 0.68 -3.53 14.50
N GLY A 280 0.48 -2.26 14.84
CA GLY A 280 -0.77 -1.52 14.74
C GLY A 280 -1.38 -1.28 16.10
N ARG A 281 -2.48 -0.53 16.12
CA ARG A 281 -3.34 -0.47 17.30
C ARG A 281 -4.19 -1.73 17.30
N ALA A 282 -4.26 -2.46 18.42
CA ALA A 282 -5.26 -3.53 18.54
C ALA A 282 -6.62 -2.91 18.21
N GLN A 283 -7.23 -3.28 17.08
CA GLN A 283 -8.53 -2.73 16.73
C GLN A 283 -9.47 -2.98 17.90
N GLU A 284 -9.95 -1.89 18.51
CA GLU A 284 -10.93 -1.99 19.58
C GLU A 284 -12.21 -2.50 18.97
N ARG A 285 -12.37 -3.83 19.00
CA ARG A 285 -13.64 -4.46 18.69
C ARG A 285 -14.61 -3.96 19.74
N THR A 286 -15.68 -3.31 19.30
CA THR A 286 -16.75 -2.91 20.20
C THR A 286 -17.98 -3.76 19.94
N TYR A 287 -18.76 -3.99 20.99
CA TYR A 287 -20.06 -4.65 20.91
C TYR A 287 -21.11 -3.77 21.57
N THR A 288 -22.14 -3.42 20.82
CA THR A 288 -23.30 -2.73 21.39
C THR A 288 -24.25 -3.76 21.97
N VAL A 289 -24.42 -3.73 23.29
CA VAL A 289 -25.32 -4.60 24.05
C VAL A 289 -26.73 -4.49 23.47
N ARG A 290 -27.37 -5.63 23.22
CA ARG A 290 -28.75 -5.73 22.73
C ARG A 290 -29.68 -6.16 23.87
N ALA A 291 -30.97 -5.94 23.69
CA ALA A 291 -31.96 -6.43 24.64
C ALA A 291 -31.84 -7.96 24.80
N GLY A 292 -31.70 -8.42 26.04
CA GLY A 292 -31.53 -9.84 26.38
C GLY A 292 -30.09 -10.35 26.41
N ASP A 293 -29.10 -9.51 26.10
CA ASP A 293 -27.70 -9.90 26.28
C ASP A 293 -27.29 -9.95 27.77
N THR A 294 -26.34 -10.82 28.07
CA THR A 294 -25.62 -10.87 29.35
C THR A 294 -24.12 -10.83 29.08
N LEU A 295 -23.31 -10.36 30.05
CA LEU A 295 -21.86 -10.42 29.90
C LEU A 295 -21.36 -11.85 29.71
N TRP A 296 -22.03 -12.84 30.31
CA TRP A 296 -21.71 -14.25 30.09
C TRP A 296 -21.96 -14.70 28.64
N GLY A 297 -23.12 -14.34 28.08
CA GLY A 297 -23.44 -14.67 26.69
C GLY A 297 -22.49 -14.00 25.69
N ILE A 298 -22.17 -12.73 25.95
CA ILE A 298 -21.22 -11.95 25.15
C ILE A 298 -19.81 -12.52 25.29
N SER A 299 -19.33 -12.78 26.51
CA SER A 299 -17.98 -13.28 26.73
C SER A 299 -17.78 -14.63 26.05
N ARG A 300 -18.77 -15.52 26.13
CA ARG A 300 -18.76 -16.81 25.44
C ARG A 300 -18.78 -16.66 23.92
N ARG A 301 -19.59 -15.74 23.38
CA ARG A 301 -19.66 -15.45 21.93
C ARG A 301 -18.32 -14.96 21.39
N TYR A 302 -17.60 -14.14 22.14
CA TYR A 302 -16.35 -13.50 21.70
C TYR A 302 -15.09 -14.16 22.26
N GLY A 303 -15.20 -15.34 22.90
CA GLY A 303 -14.05 -16.11 23.36
C GLY A 303 -13.20 -15.39 24.42
N THR A 304 -13.85 -14.77 25.40
CA THR A 304 -13.25 -14.13 26.59
C THR A 304 -13.99 -14.56 27.86
N THR A 305 -13.48 -14.22 29.04
CA THR A 305 -14.21 -14.44 30.30
C THR A 305 -15.05 -13.23 30.70
N VAL A 306 -16.06 -13.46 31.55
CA VAL A 306 -16.86 -12.37 32.15
C VAL A 306 -15.98 -11.42 32.96
N ALA A 307 -15.02 -11.96 33.71
CA ALA A 307 -14.10 -11.16 34.53
C ALA A 307 -13.22 -10.25 33.68
N GLU A 308 -12.64 -10.77 32.58
CA GLU A 308 -11.85 -9.96 31.65
C GLU A 308 -12.70 -8.91 30.93
N LEU A 309 -13.90 -9.29 30.48
CA LEU A 309 -14.80 -8.38 29.78
C LEU A 309 -15.30 -7.25 30.70
N ALA A 310 -15.66 -7.59 31.95
CA ALA A 310 -16.06 -6.61 32.94
C ALA A 310 -14.89 -5.70 33.32
N GLY A 311 -13.70 -6.26 33.55
CA GLY A 311 -12.49 -5.50 33.86
C GLY A 311 -12.09 -4.52 32.75
N LEU A 312 -12.12 -4.97 31.49
CA LEU A 312 -11.81 -4.14 30.32
C LEU A 312 -12.76 -2.93 30.18
N ASN A 313 -14.01 -3.08 30.61
CA ASN A 313 -15.05 -2.06 30.48
C ASN A 313 -15.35 -1.31 31.78
N GLY A 314 -14.57 -1.52 32.84
CA GLY A 314 -14.81 -0.90 34.14
C GLY A 314 -16.17 -1.26 34.77
N ILE A 315 -16.73 -2.42 34.42
CA ILE A 315 -18.03 -2.88 34.91
C ILE A 315 -17.86 -3.47 36.30
N ARG A 316 -18.40 -2.80 37.32
CA ARG A 316 -18.33 -3.26 38.72
C ARG A 316 -19.29 -4.39 39.04
N ASN A 317 -20.46 -4.41 38.40
CA ASN A 317 -21.46 -5.46 38.56
C ASN A 317 -21.65 -6.19 37.21
N PRO A 318 -21.07 -7.39 37.04
CA PRO A 318 -21.14 -8.12 35.78
C PRO A 318 -22.56 -8.54 35.35
N ASP A 319 -23.52 -8.55 36.28
CA ASP A 319 -24.92 -8.89 36.01
C ASP A 319 -25.74 -7.68 35.52
N LEU A 320 -25.12 -6.50 35.45
CA LEU A 320 -25.79 -5.25 35.10
C LEU A 320 -25.14 -4.59 33.88
N ILE A 321 -25.73 -4.84 32.71
CA ILE A 321 -25.45 -4.15 31.45
C ILE A 321 -26.75 -3.65 30.82
N TYR A 322 -26.66 -2.59 30.01
CA TYR A 322 -27.84 -1.96 29.41
C TYR A 322 -27.84 -2.08 27.89
N PRO A 323 -28.99 -2.34 27.25
CA PRO A 323 -29.10 -2.23 25.80
C PRO A 323 -28.62 -0.86 25.31
N GLY A 324 -27.82 -0.85 24.24
CA GLY A 324 -27.14 0.35 23.72
C GLY A 324 -25.78 0.62 24.36
N GLN A 325 -25.41 -0.03 25.46
CA GLN A 325 -24.08 0.09 26.06
C GLN A 325 -23.03 -0.47 25.09
N VAL A 326 -21.99 0.31 24.83
CA VAL A 326 -20.87 -0.12 23.99
C VAL A 326 -19.79 -0.74 24.87
N LEU A 327 -19.51 -2.02 24.64
CA LEU A 327 -18.45 -2.77 25.31
C LEU A 327 -17.24 -2.86 24.41
N ARG A 328 -16.08 -2.47 24.92
CA ARG A 328 -14.77 -2.82 24.37
C ARG A 328 -14.55 -4.32 24.56
N LEU A 329 -14.22 -5.00 23.50
CA LEU A 329 -13.79 -6.39 23.48
C LEU A 329 -12.27 -6.40 23.30
N ARG A 330 -11.60 -7.41 23.85
CA ARG A 330 -10.20 -7.64 23.46
C ARG A 330 -10.15 -8.01 21.98
N GLY A 331 -9.25 -7.36 21.25
CA GLY A 331 -8.98 -7.58 19.84
C GLY A 331 -8.64 -9.01 19.51
#